data_AF-U7NGA6-F1
#
_entry.id   AF-U7NGA6-F1
#
_cell.length_a   1.000
_cell.length_b   1.000
_cell.length_c   1.000
_cell.angle_alpha   90.00
_cell.angle_beta   90.00
_cell.angle_gamma   90.00
#
_symmetry.space_group_name_H-M   'P 1'
#
loop_
_entity.id
_entity.type
_entity.pdbx_description
1 polymer ?
#
loop_
_entity_poly.entity_id
_entity_poly.type
_entity_poly.pdbx_seq_one_letter_code
_entity_poly.pdbx_strand_id
1 'polypeptide(L)'
;MTDESIDVSPRRRPVQARSRERVNTILQHAAGIFHEQGVDSTSMSAIARQSGMSLASLYRYFPNKAAIVNAIAERHVEKMEQALRVKLPQLSLSDAVDVLIDLFYDFYRTEPAYSAIWSGVEAMPELRQLDLRELYSNARDLDARLQEEYPDLPADRRWTASLLLPRSAGTILRLAATLPDEQGVLLVQEMKTMARAYLDNLVAQDK
;
A
#
# COMPACT_ATOMS: atom_id res chain seq x y z
N MET A 1 -14.31 13.05 24.06
CA MET A 1 -12.84 13.02 23.90
C MET A 1 -12.57 13.37 22.46
N THR A 2 -11.94 14.51 22.22
CA THR A 2 -11.73 15.09 20.89
C THR A 2 -10.85 14.19 20.04
N ASP A 3 -11.40 13.73 18.94
CA ASP A 3 -10.70 13.09 17.82
C ASP A 3 -9.83 14.16 17.13
N GLU A 4 -8.69 14.49 17.74
CA GLU A 4 -7.65 15.27 17.07
C GLU A 4 -6.95 14.35 16.05
N SER A 5 -7.61 14.16 14.91
CA SER A 5 -6.97 13.57 13.74
C SER A 5 -5.74 14.41 13.37
N ILE A 6 -4.55 13.84 13.52
CA ILE A 6 -3.30 14.49 13.13
C ILE A 6 -3.31 14.67 11.61
N ASP A 7 -3.15 15.91 11.14
CA ASP A 7 -3.07 16.21 9.71
C ASP A 7 -1.81 15.55 9.10
N VAL A 8 -2.04 14.54 8.27
CA VAL A 8 -1.02 13.81 7.49
C VAL A 8 -0.88 14.35 6.07
N SER A 9 -1.65 15.37 5.70
CA SER A 9 -1.60 15.94 4.36
C SER A 9 -0.35 16.81 4.20
N PRO A 10 0.33 16.76 3.03
CA PRO A 10 1.37 17.73 2.72
C PRO A 10 0.79 19.15 2.72
N ARG A 11 1.43 20.10 3.43
CA ARG A 11 0.95 21.50 3.53
C ARG A 11 0.94 22.25 2.20
N ARG A 12 1.71 21.78 1.21
CA ARG A 12 1.71 22.31 -0.16
C ARG A 12 1.69 21.15 -1.15
N ARG A 13 0.66 21.09 -2.00
CA ARG A 13 0.71 20.33 -3.24
C ARG A 13 1.58 21.09 -4.25
N PRO A 14 2.75 20.58 -4.66
CA PRO A 14 3.67 21.33 -5.50
C PRO A 14 3.13 21.52 -6.92
N VAL A 15 2.70 22.75 -7.24
CA VAL A 15 2.21 23.14 -8.58
C VAL A 15 3.37 23.46 -9.54
N GLN A 16 4.48 24.00 -9.02
CA GLN A 16 5.65 24.42 -9.81
C GLN A 16 6.75 23.34 -9.83
N ALA A 17 7.43 23.16 -10.97
CA ALA A 17 8.44 22.12 -11.19
C ALA A 17 9.54 22.07 -10.10
N ARG A 18 10.08 23.23 -9.70
CA ARG A 18 11.08 23.34 -8.61
C ARG A 18 10.56 22.88 -7.25
N SER A 19 9.27 23.05 -6.98
CA SER A 19 8.67 22.58 -5.72
C SER A 19 8.43 21.08 -5.74
N ARG A 20 8.20 20.48 -6.92
CA ARG A 20 8.06 19.02 -7.08
C ARG A 20 9.40 18.32 -6.88
N GLU A 21 10.44 18.86 -7.49
CA GLU A 21 11.81 18.34 -7.36
C GLU A 21 12.26 18.31 -5.89
N ARG A 22 12.04 19.40 -5.14
CA ARG A 22 12.34 19.44 -3.69
C ARG A 22 11.57 18.41 -2.88
N VAL A 23 10.28 18.25 -3.15
CA VAL A 23 9.48 17.20 -2.48
C VAL A 23 10.03 15.82 -2.83
N ASN A 24 10.43 15.58 -4.09
CA ASN A 24 11.04 14.33 -4.50
C ASN A 24 12.32 14.03 -3.72
N THR A 25 13.22 15.01 -3.61
CA THR A 25 14.46 14.89 -2.84
C THR A 25 14.19 14.55 -1.38
N ILE A 26 13.25 15.25 -0.72
CA ILE A 26 12.88 14.98 0.68
C ILE A 26 12.41 13.53 0.83
N LEU A 27 11.47 13.10 -0.02
CA LEU A 27 10.90 11.76 0.10
C LEU A 27 11.92 10.66 -0.19
N GLN A 28 12.84 10.88 -1.15
CA GLN A 28 13.91 9.94 -1.45
C GLN A 28 14.87 9.77 -0.26
N HIS A 29 15.31 10.87 0.36
CA HIS A 29 16.18 10.80 1.54
C HIS A 29 15.46 10.24 2.77
N ALA A 30 14.18 10.59 2.96
CA ALA A 30 13.36 10.04 4.03
C ALA A 30 13.15 8.52 3.88
N ALA A 31 12.87 8.04 2.67
CA ALA A 31 12.75 6.62 2.36
C ALA A 31 14.04 5.85 2.70
N GLY A 32 15.21 6.41 2.34
CA GLY A 32 16.51 5.80 2.67
C GLY A 32 16.76 5.68 4.18
N ILE A 33 16.55 6.75 4.94
CA ILE A 33 16.77 6.70 6.40
C ILE A 33 15.74 5.82 7.12
N PHE A 34 14.50 5.77 6.64
CA PHE A 34 13.50 4.84 7.17
C PHE A 34 13.90 3.38 6.93
N HIS A 35 14.48 3.08 5.78
CA HIS A 35 14.99 1.74 5.50
C HIS A 35 16.15 1.37 6.45
N GLU A 36 17.08 2.28 6.69
CA GLU A 36 18.27 2.01 7.52
C GLU A 36 17.97 1.94 9.03
N GLN A 37 17.09 2.80 9.53
CA GLN A 37 16.92 3.04 10.97
C GLN A 37 15.51 2.71 11.48
N GLY A 38 14.57 2.43 10.58
CA GLY A 38 13.15 2.32 10.90
C GLY A 38 12.48 3.70 11.02
N VAL A 39 11.15 3.71 10.87
CA VAL A 39 10.35 4.94 10.95
C VAL A 39 10.41 5.53 12.36
N ASP A 40 10.25 4.72 13.40
CA ASP A 40 10.15 5.18 14.79
C ASP A 40 11.42 5.89 15.28
N SER A 41 12.59 5.31 15.00
CA SER A 41 13.89 5.87 15.39
C SER A 41 14.30 7.09 14.57
N THR A 42 13.61 7.38 13.46
CA THR A 42 13.90 8.54 12.61
C THR A 42 13.22 9.81 13.13
N SER A 43 13.98 10.91 13.21
CA SER A 43 13.47 12.24 13.58
C SER A 43 13.36 13.18 12.36
N MET A 44 12.50 14.21 12.47
CA MET A 44 12.40 15.27 11.45
C MET A 44 13.75 15.97 11.21
N SER A 45 14.54 16.17 12.26
CA SER A 45 15.88 16.78 12.17
C SER A 45 16.85 15.91 11.37
N ALA A 46 16.80 14.59 11.55
CA ALA A 46 17.63 13.66 10.79
C ALA A 46 17.27 13.68 9.30
N ILE A 47 15.97 13.69 8.97
CA ILE A 47 15.48 13.81 7.58
C ILE A 47 15.92 15.13 6.95
N ALA A 48 15.79 16.25 7.67
CA ALA A 48 16.20 17.56 7.18
C ALA A 48 17.70 17.59 6.85
N ARG A 49 18.53 17.08 7.77
CA ARG A 49 19.99 16.98 7.59
C ARG A 49 20.34 16.11 6.38
N GLN A 50 19.73 14.93 6.25
CA GLN A 50 19.97 14.01 5.14
C GLN A 50 19.54 14.61 3.80
N SER A 51 18.47 15.41 3.80
CA SER A 51 17.96 16.09 2.61
C SER A 51 18.72 17.38 2.25
N GLY A 52 19.77 17.76 3.00
CA GLY A 52 20.48 19.02 2.80
C GLY A 52 19.63 20.27 3.07
N MET A 53 18.61 20.17 3.95
CA MET A 53 17.64 21.22 4.24
C MET A 53 17.70 21.66 5.71
N SER A 54 17.29 22.90 5.97
CA SER A 54 17.00 23.31 7.35
C SER A 54 15.70 22.68 7.84
N LEU A 55 15.62 22.41 9.15
CA LEU A 55 14.42 21.87 9.78
C LEU A 55 13.18 22.76 9.54
N ALA A 56 13.36 24.09 9.61
CA ALA A 56 12.29 25.05 9.31
C ALA A 56 11.82 24.95 7.84
N SER A 57 12.74 24.70 6.90
CA SER A 57 12.38 24.50 5.48
C SER A 57 11.61 23.19 5.30
N LEU A 58 12.00 22.10 5.98
CA LEU A 58 11.29 20.83 5.94
C LEU A 58 9.84 20.98 6.44
N TYR A 59 9.64 21.66 7.58
CA TYR A 59 8.31 21.89 8.15
C TYR A 59 7.36 22.70 7.25
N ARG A 60 7.89 23.46 6.29
CA ARG A 60 7.06 24.14 5.27
C ARG A 60 6.45 23.17 4.26
N TYR A 61 7.03 21.99 4.07
CA TYR A 61 6.52 20.95 3.17
C TYR A 61 5.71 19.91 3.96
N PHE A 62 6.27 19.42 5.06
CA PHE A 62 5.69 18.34 5.85
C PHE A 62 5.53 18.75 7.31
N PRO A 63 4.30 18.77 7.85
CA PRO A 63 4.04 19.19 9.23
C PRO A 63 4.68 18.25 10.27
N ASN A 64 4.82 16.98 9.94
CA ASN A 64 5.25 15.92 10.85
C ASN A 64 5.81 14.73 10.04
N LYS A 65 6.36 13.73 10.76
CA LYS A 65 6.90 12.50 10.16
C LYS A 65 5.82 11.68 9.45
N ALA A 66 4.61 11.61 10.02
CA ALA A 66 3.48 10.88 9.45
C ALA A 66 3.10 11.41 8.04
N ALA A 67 3.16 12.72 7.81
CA ALA A 67 2.90 13.30 6.50
C ALA A 67 3.95 12.95 5.44
N ILE A 68 5.21 12.75 5.86
CA ILE A 68 6.27 12.24 4.98
C ILE A 68 6.00 10.78 4.63
N VAL A 69 5.66 9.96 5.63
CA VAL A 69 5.32 8.55 5.42
C VAL A 69 4.12 8.41 4.51
N ASN A 70 3.04 9.16 4.75
CA ASN A 70 1.84 9.18 3.90
C ASN A 70 2.19 9.54 2.45
N ALA A 71 3.01 10.58 2.24
CA ALA A 71 3.41 10.98 0.89
C ALA A 71 4.33 9.96 0.19
N ILE A 72 5.11 9.18 0.94
CA ILE A 72 5.87 8.05 0.38
C ILE A 72 4.91 6.93 -0.01
N ALA A 73 4.00 6.54 0.89
CA ALA A 73 3.00 5.51 0.63
C ALA A 73 2.10 5.84 -0.57
N GLU A 74 1.58 7.07 -0.66
CA GLU A 74 0.77 7.53 -1.80
C GLU A 74 1.50 7.34 -3.15
N ARG A 75 2.80 7.65 -3.22
CA ARG A 75 3.58 7.43 -4.46
C ARG A 75 3.72 5.97 -4.82
N HIS A 76 3.85 5.13 -3.82
CA HIS A 76 3.95 3.70 -4.03
C HIS A 76 2.61 3.13 -4.53
N VAL A 77 1.50 3.56 -3.94
CA VAL A 77 0.15 3.24 -4.42
C VAL A 77 -0.02 3.71 -5.87
N GLU A 78 0.34 4.95 -6.19
CA GLU A 78 0.26 5.48 -7.56
C GLU A 78 1.07 4.65 -8.57
N LYS A 79 2.29 4.22 -8.21
CA LYS A 79 3.10 3.31 -9.05
C LYS A 79 2.41 1.97 -9.27
N MET A 80 1.87 1.39 -8.20
CA MET A 80 1.16 0.10 -8.24
C MET A 80 -0.11 0.20 -9.11
N GLU A 81 -0.94 1.20 -8.87
CA GLU A 81 -2.16 1.46 -9.66
C GLU A 81 -1.85 1.62 -11.15
N GLN A 82 -0.76 2.32 -11.50
CA GLN A 82 -0.34 2.45 -12.90
C GLN A 82 0.05 1.10 -13.51
N ALA A 83 0.78 0.26 -12.78
CA ALA A 83 1.16 -1.08 -13.24
C ALA A 83 -0.08 -1.98 -13.43
N LEU A 84 -1.07 -1.86 -12.54
CA LEU A 84 -2.30 -2.65 -12.55
C LEU A 84 -3.27 -2.22 -13.65
N ARG A 85 -3.46 -0.91 -13.84
CA ARG A 85 -4.42 -0.35 -14.81
C ARG A 85 -4.19 -0.84 -16.25
N VAL A 86 -2.95 -1.15 -16.60
CA VAL A 86 -2.58 -1.66 -17.93
C VAL A 86 -2.83 -3.16 -18.07
N LYS A 87 -2.64 -3.94 -16.99
CA LYS A 87 -2.64 -5.40 -17.05
C LYS A 87 -4.00 -6.03 -16.78
N LEU A 88 -4.75 -5.51 -15.80
CA LEU A 88 -5.93 -6.18 -15.25
C LEU A 88 -7.15 -6.28 -16.19
N PRO A 89 -7.47 -5.27 -17.03
CA PRO A 89 -8.70 -5.29 -17.84
C PRO A 89 -8.78 -6.42 -18.87
N GLN A 90 -7.66 -7.06 -19.20
CA GLN A 90 -7.57 -8.09 -20.24
C GLN A 90 -7.51 -9.52 -19.66
N LEU A 91 -7.51 -9.65 -18.33
CA LEU A 91 -7.32 -10.93 -17.65
C LEU A 91 -8.67 -11.46 -17.16
N SER A 92 -8.81 -12.78 -17.07
CA SER A 92 -9.90 -13.38 -16.28
C SER A 92 -9.74 -13.00 -14.80
N LEU A 93 -10.81 -13.13 -14.01
CA LEU A 93 -10.73 -12.85 -12.57
C LEU A 93 -9.65 -13.68 -11.86
N SER A 94 -9.52 -14.96 -12.23
CA SER A 94 -8.52 -15.88 -11.66
C SER A 94 -7.09 -15.48 -12.04
N ASP A 95 -6.86 -15.14 -13.31
CA ASP A 95 -5.54 -14.68 -13.78
C ASP A 95 -5.16 -13.32 -13.16
N ALA A 96 -6.15 -12.44 -12.99
CA ALA A 96 -5.96 -11.14 -12.36
C ALA A 96 -5.49 -11.28 -10.91
N VAL A 97 -5.99 -12.26 -10.17
CA VAL A 97 -5.56 -12.54 -8.78
C VAL A 97 -4.11 -12.98 -8.72
N ASP A 98 -3.68 -13.89 -9.60
CA ASP A 98 -2.28 -14.33 -9.65
C ASP A 98 -1.34 -13.15 -9.95
N VAL A 99 -1.70 -12.33 -10.94
CA VAL A 99 -0.92 -11.15 -11.33
C VAL A 99 -0.89 -10.09 -10.22
N LEU A 100 -2.02 -9.86 -9.54
CA LEU A 100 -2.08 -8.96 -8.39
C LEU A 100 -1.15 -9.43 -7.29
N ILE A 101 -1.25 -10.71 -6.91
CA ILE A 101 -0.44 -11.28 -5.84
C ILE A 101 1.06 -11.18 -6.16
N ASP A 102 1.47 -11.49 -7.39
CA ASP A 102 2.88 -11.35 -7.81
C ASP A 102 3.35 -9.90 -7.75
N LEU A 103 2.56 -8.97 -8.28
CA LEU A 103 2.93 -7.56 -8.29
C LEU A 103 3.06 -7.00 -6.87
N PHE A 104 2.13 -7.32 -5.97
CA PHE A 104 2.20 -6.89 -4.58
C PHE A 104 3.38 -7.54 -3.85
N TYR A 105 3.66 -8.82 -4.11
CA TYR A 105 4.81 -9.50 -3.51
C TYR A 105 6.14 -8.90 -3.96
N ASP A 106 6.34 -8.74 -5.26
CA ASP A 106 7.53 -8.09 -5.84
C ASP A 106 7.69 -6.68 -5.30
N PHE A 107 6.60 -5.93 -5.20
CA PHE A 107 6.60 -4.59 -4.65
C PHE A 107 7.03 -4.57 -3.17
N TYR A 108 6.50 -5.44 -2.33
CA TYR A 108 6.90 -5.52 -0.92
C TYR A 108 8.37 -5.94 -0.75
N ARG A 109 8.93 -6.72 -1.68
CA ARG A 109 10.35 -7.11 -1.65
C ARG A 109 11.30 -6.06 -2.19
N THR A 110 10.89 -5.32 -3.22
CA THR A 110 11.77 -4.43 -3.99
C THR A 110 11.73 -2.98 -3.54
N GLU A 111 10.80 -2.60 -2.66
CA GLU A 111 10.65 -1.24 -2.14
C GLU A 111 10.95 -1.21 -0.63
N PRO A 112 12.24 -1.12 -0.22
CA PRO A 112 12.67 -1.40 1.16
C PRO A 112 12.16 -0.37 2.18
N ALA A 113 11.91 0.85 1.72
CA ALA A 113 11.29 1.90 2.53
C ALA A 113 9.82 1.56 2.84
N TYR A 114 9.11 0.90 1.94
CA TYR A 114 7.72 0.52 2.14
C TYR A 114 7.59 -0.61 3.17
N SER A 115 8.52 -1.58 3.16
CA SER A 115 8.61 -2.59 4.22
C SER A 115 8.86 -1.96 5.58
N ALA A 116 9.81 -1.01 5.69
CA ALA A 116 10.10 -0.32 6.96
C ALA A 116 8.93 0.54 7.45
N ILE A 117 8.15 1.12 6.53
CA ILE A 117 6.91 1.83 6.84
C ILE A 117 5.85 0.89 7.41
N TRP A 118 5.66 -0.31 6.84
CA TRP A 118 4.67 -1.27 7.34
C TRP A 118 5.05 -1.97 8.63
N SER A 119 6.34 -2.25 8.86
CA SER A 119 6.78 -2.74 10.17
C SER A 119 6.45 -1.74 11.30
N GLY A 120 6.33 -0.44 10.99
CA GLY A 120 5.94 0.61 11.93
C GLY A 120 4.42 0.91 12.00
N VAL A 121 3.59 0.34 11.11
CA VAL A 121 2.15 0.64 11.07
C VAL A 121 1.44 0.17 12.34
N GLU A 122 1.84 -0.96 12.91
CA GLU A 122 1.25 -1.42 14.18
C GLU A 122 1.52 -0.43 15.32
N ALA A 123 2.60 0.37 15.21
CA ALA A 123 3.00 1.37 16.20
C ALA A 123 2.42 2.77 15.95
N MET A 124 1.96 3.09 14.74
CA MET A 124 1.52 4.44 14.35
C MET A 124 0.02 4.50 13.96
N PRO A 125 -0.85 5.12 14.78
CA PRO A 125 -2.28 5.26 14.51
C PRO A 125 -2.63 5.88 13.15
N GLU A 126 -1.80 6.79 12.67
CA GLU A 126 -2.02 7.53 11.42
C GLU A 126 -1.82 6.63 10.19
N LEU A 127 -0.93 5.64 10.29
CA LEU A 127 -0.68 4.69 9.19
C LEU A 127 -1.76 3.61 9.11
N ARG A 128 -2.47 3.33 10.22
CA ARG A 128 -3.67 2.48 10.20
C ARG A 128 -4.79 3.06 9.34
N GLN A 129 -4.97 4.39 9.33
CA GLN A 129 -5.98 5.01 8.46
C GLN A 129 -5.62 4.88 6.97
N LEU A 130 -4.34 4.94 6.65
CA LEU A 130 -3.85 4.69 5.29
C LEU A 130 -4.07 3.22 4.88
N ASP A 131 -3.76 2.25 5.76
CA ASP A 131 -4.08 0.81 5.54
C ASP A 131 -5.55 0.62 5.16
N LEU A 132 -6.44 1.19 5.97
CA LEU A 132 -7.87 1.05 5.78
C LEU A 132 -8.32 1.72 4.48
N ARG A 133 -7.78 2.90 4.15
CA ARG A 133 -8.11 3.59 2.89
C ARG A 133 -7.71 2.75 1.68
N GLU A 134 -6.50 2.20 1.68
CA GLU A 134 -6.01 1.32 0.61
C GLU A 134 -6.85 0.05 0.50
N LEU A 135 -7.12 -0.61 1.65
CA LEU A 135 -7.98 -1.79 1.71
C LEU A 135 -9.37 -1.53 1.12
N TYR A 136 -10.04 -0.44 1.52
CA TYR A 136 -11.36 -0.09 1.01
C TYR A 136 -11.33 0.33 -0.46
N SER A 137 -10.22 0.88 -0.95
CA SER A 137 -10.06 1.15 -2.39
C SER A 137 -10.00 -0.15 -3.18
N ASN A 138 -9.10 -1.06 -2.80
CA ASN A 138 -8.95 -2.37 -3.43
C ASN A 138 -10.25 -3.20 -3.37
N ALA A 139 -10.98 -3.11 -2.24
CA ALA A 139 -12.26 -3.78 -2.08
C ALA A 139 -13.33 -3.22 -3.03
N ARG A 140 -13.38 -1.90 -3.25
CA ARG A 140 -14.33 -1.31 -4.22
C ARG A 140 -14.02 -1.73 -5.64
N ASP A 141 -12.74 -1.79 -6.01
CA ASP A 141 -12.34 -2.20 -7.36
C ASP A 141 -12.71 -3.67 -7.64
N LEU A 142 -12.48 -4.55 -6.66
CA LEU A 142 -12.87 -5.96 -6.76
C LEU A 142 -14.40 -6.13 -6.72
N ASP A 143 -15.11 -5.42 -5.86
CA ASP A 143 -16.57 -5.46 -5.77
C ASP A 143 -17.23 -5.00 -7.08
N ALA A 144 -16.72 -3.91 -7.67
CA ALA A 144 -17.21 -3.41 -8.95
C ALA A 144 -17.03 -4.45 -10.07
N ARG A 145 -15.86 -5.09 -10.14
CA ARG A 145 -15.58 -6.15 -11.10
C ARG A 145 -16.46 -7.39 -10.89
N LEU A 146 -16.63 -7.82 -9.65
CA LEU A 146 -17.50 -8.95 -9.32
C LEU A 146 -18.97 -8.64 -9.64
N GLN A 147 -19.43 -7.41 -9.41
CA GLN A 147 -20.80 -6.99 -9.75
C GLN A 147 -21.04 -6.96 -11.27
N GLU A 148 -20.01 -6.64 -12.05
CA GLU A 148 -20.07 -6.65 -13.52
C GLU A 148 -20.08 -8.08 -14.08
N GLU A 149 -19.19 -8.95 -13.60
CA GLU A 149 -19.05 -10.32 -14.10
C GLU A 149 -20.09 -11.30 -13.52
N TYR A 150 -20.58 -11.06 -12.29
CA TYR A 150 -21.47 -11.95 -11.51
C TYR A 150 -22.60 -11.13 -10.85
N PRO A 151 -23.57 -10.62 -11.62
CA PRO A 151 -24.56 -9.67 -11.12
C PRO A 151 -25.55 -10.27 -10.12
N ASP A 152 -25.73 -11.59 -10.14
CA ASP A 152 -26.66 -12.33 -9.29
C ASP A 152 -26.01 -12.72 -7.93
N LEU A 153 -24.68 -12.58 -7.81
CA LEU A 153 -23.95 -12.78 -6.55
C LEU A 153 -24.46 -11.82 -5.45
N PRO A 154 -24.91 -12.33 -4.28
CA PRO A 154 -25.43 -11.50 -3.20
C PRO A 154 -24.44 -10.41 -2.75
N ALA A 155 -24.93 -9.18 -2.65
CA ALA A 155 -24.10 -8.00 -2.40
C ALA A 155 -23.29 -8.09 -1.08
N ASP A 156 -23.85 -8.70 -0.04
CA ASP A 156 -23.18 -8.93 1.23
C ASP A 156 -22.01 -9.92 1.11
N ARG A 157 -22.20 -11.03 0.39
CA ARG A 157 -21.14 -12.02 0.13
C ARG A 157 -20.07 -11.44 -0.78
N ARG A 158 -20.46 -10.72 -1.83
CA ARG A 158 -19.53 -10.04 -2.75
C ARG A 158 -18.67 -9.00 -2.04
N TRP A 159 -19.27 -8.13 -1.22
CA TRP A 159 -18.53 -7.14 -0.46
C TRP A 159 -17.61 -7.79 0.59
N THR A 160 -18.09 -8.84 1.27
CA THR A 160 -17.29 -9.59 2.24
C THR A 160 -16.06 -10.22 1.57
N ALA A 161 -16.24 -10.85 0.41
CA ALA A 161 -15.13 -11.39 -0.39
C ALA A 161 -14.13 -10.29 -0.79
N SER A 162 -14.66 -9.14 -1.20
CA SER A 162 -13.87 -7.99 -1.65
C SER A 162 -13.04 -7.34 -0.54
N LEU A 163 -13.45 -7.48 0.72
CA LEU A 163 -12.65 -7.09 1.89
C LEU A 163 -11.68 -8.18 2.32
N LEU A 164 -12.14 -9.43 2.37
CA LEU A 164 -11.38 -10.55 2.91
C LEU A 164 -10.14 -10.85 2.07
N LEU A 165 -10.28 -10.91 0.74
CA LEU A 165 -9.19 -11.29 -0.15
C LEU A 165 -8.01 -10.30 -0.09
N PRO A 166 -8.18 -8.98 -0.29
CA PRO A 166 -7.06 -8.04 -0.19
C PRO A 166 -6.48 -7.95 1.22
N ARG A 167 -7.31 -8.08 2.27
CA ARG A 167 -6.82 -8.05 3.65
C ARG A 167 -5.90 -9.24 3.95
N SER A 168 -6.34 -10.45 3.57
CA SER A 168 -5.57 -11.68 3.74
C SER A 168 -4.29 -11.65 2.90
N ALA A 169 -4.41 -11.29 1.61
CA ALA A 169 -3.27 -11.19 0.71
C ALA A 169 -2.23 -10.20 1.23
N GLY A 170 -2.61 -8.95 1.53
CA GLY A 170 -1.66 -7.95 2.03
C GLY A 170 -0.91 -8.40 3.28
N THR A 171 -1.61 -9.08 4.21
CA THR A 171 -0.98 -9.61 5.43
C THR A 171 0.04 -10.72 5.12
N ILE A 172 -0.35 -11.69 4.30
CA ILE A 172 0.49 -12.85 3.98
C ILE A 172 1.67 -12.45 3.11
N LEU A 173 1.49 -11.56 2.13
CA LEU A 173 2.55 -11.12 1.23
C LEU A 173 3.59 -10.26 1.96
N ARG A 174 3.18 -9.43 2.92
CA ARG A 174 4.12 -8.70 3.79
C ARG A 174 4.95 -9.65 4.64
N LEU A 175 4.34 -10.69 5.22
CA LEU A 175 5.10 -11.73 5.93
C LEU A 175 6.04 -12.46 4.97
N ALA A 176 5.57 -12.89 3.80
CA ALA A 176 6.39 -13.57 2.81
C ALA A 176 7.61 -12.75 2.37
N ALA A 177 7.50 -11.42 2.34
CA ALA A 177 8.59 -10.52 1.97
C ALA A 177 9.71 -10.45 3.03
N THR A 178 9.44 -10.83 4.29
CA THR A 178 10.46 -10.87 5.36
C THR A 178 11.13 -12.22 5.51
N LEU A 179 10.62 -13.26 4.85
CA LEU A 179 11.16 -14.62 4.89
C LEU A 179 12.30 -14.82 3.87
N PRO A 180 13.16 -15.85 4.08
CA PRO A 180 14.08 -16.31 3.04
C PRO A 180 13.34 -16.62 1.73
N ASP A 181 13.99 -16.34 0.59
CA ASP A 181 13.37 -16.37 -0.74
C ASP A 181 12.56 -17.64 -1.02
N GLU A 182 13.11 -18.81 -0.71
CA GLU A 182 12.43 -20.10 -0.90
C GLU A 182 11.11 -20.18 -0.10
N GLN A 183 11.13 -19.78 1.18
CA GLN A 183 9.95 -19.82 2.04
C GLN A 183 8.93 -18.76 1.64
N GLY A 184 9.40 -17.56 1.27
CA GLY A 184 8.54 -16.48 0.80
C GLY A 184 7.77 -16.88 -0.47
N VAL A 185 8.46 -17.46 -1.45
CA VAL A 185 7.83 -17.92 -2.71
C VAL A 185 6.80 -19.01 -2.44
N LEU A 186 7.09 -19.99 -1.58
CA LEU A 186 6.13 -21.03 -1.22
C LEU A 186 4.88 -20.45 -0.55
N LEU A 187 5.04 -19.50 0.38
CA LEU A 187 3.91 -18.86 1.04
C LEU A 187 3.04 -18.04 0.07
N VAL A 188 3.65 -17.38 -0.92
CA VAL A 188 2.94 -16.69 -2.01
C VAL A 188 2.14 -17.67 -2.86
N GLN A 189 2.71 -18.83 -3.19
CA GLN A 189 2.01 -19.88 -3.94
C GLN A 189 0.77 -20.39 -3.19
N GLU A 190 0.89 -20.64 -1.89
CA GLU A 190 -0.25 -21.03 -1.05
C GLU A 190 -1.33 -19.94 -0.98
N MET A 191 -0.94 -18.67 -0.88
CA MET A 191 -1.88 -17.55 -0.93
C MET A 191 -2.67 -17.51 -2.25
N LYS A 192 -2.00 -17.74 -3.40
CA LYS A 192 -2.68 -17.82 -4.70
C LYS A 192 -3.66 -18.98 -4.76
N THR A 193 -3.26 -20.15 -4.28
CA THR A 193 -4.14 -21.34 -4.22
C THR A 193 -5.38 -21.06 -3.37
N MET A 194 -5.21 -20.47 -2.18
CA MET A 194 -6.31 -20.09 -1.30
C MET A 194 -7.24 -19.05 -1.95
N ALA A 195 -6.67 -18.03 -2.60
CA ALA A 195 -7.46 -16.98 -3.25
C ALA A 195 -8.29 -17.52 -4.42
N ARG A 196 -7.69 -18.35 -5.28
CA ARG A 196 -8.39 -18.99 -6.41
C ARG A 196 -9.50 -19.92 -5.93
N ALA A 197 -9.20 -20.81 -5.00
CA ALA A 197 -10.20 -21.74 -4.46
C ALA A 197 -11.39 -21.00 -3.82
N TYR A 198 -11.12 -19.89 -3.14
CA TYR A 198 -12.18 -19.04 -2.56
C TYR A 198 -13.03 -18.37 -3.65
N LEU A 199 -12.40 -17.80 -4.69
CA LEU A 199 -13.11 -17.17 -5.80
C LEU A 199 -13.93 -18.18 -6.61
N ASP A 200 -13.37 -19.34 -6.93
CA ASP A 200 -14.07 -20.40 -7.65
C ASP A 200 -15.32 -20.84 -6.90
N ASN A 201 -15.24 -21.01 -5.58
CA ASN A 201 -16.39 -21.32 -4.73
C ASN A 201 -17.40 -20.15 -4.66
N LEU A 202 -16.91 -18.91 -4.61
CA LEU A 202 -17.77 -17.72 -4.57
C LEU A 202 -18.63 -17.62 -5.83
N VAL A 203 -18.05 -17.82 -7.00
CA VAL A 203 -18.73 -17.66 -8.29
C VAL A 203 -19.44 -18.91 -8.78
N ALA A 204 -19.09 -20.10 -8.26
CA ALA A 204 -19.79 -21.34 -8.59
C ALA A 204 -21.26 -21.36 -8.12
N GLN A 205 -21.64 -20.48 -7.19
CA GLN A 205 -23.03 -20.34 -6.72
C GLN A 205 -23.91 -19.52 -7.68
N ASP A 206 -23.30 -18.94 -8.72
CA ASP A 206 -23.93 -18.09 -9.75
C ASP A 206 -24.07 -18.79 -11.12
N LYS A 207 -23.61 -20.06 -11.23
CA LYS A 207 -23.79 -20.92 -12.41
C LYS A 207 -25.00 -21.83 -12.26
#